data_AF-A0A401M1R9-F1
#
_entry.id   AF-A0A401M1R9-F1
#
_cell.length_a   1.000
_cell.length_b   1.000
_cell.length_c   1.000
_cell.angle_alpha   90.00
_cell.angle_beta   90.00
_cell.angle_gamma   90.00
#
_symmetry.space_group_name_H-M   'P 1'
#
loop_
_entity.id
_entity.type
_entity.pdbx_description
1 polymer ?
#
loop_
_entity_poly.entity_id
_entity_poly.type
_entity_poly.pdbx_seq_one_letter_code
_entity_poly.pdbx_strand_id
1 'polypeptide(L)'
;MTAFTYHVLTDAYGDIPFTEALKGKNCKYDDSKTIVYPGIIQMLNDAIDKADDASAKGLLAMSVEDYVYDGDMTKWIRFAKTLKLKLLMRDFEANKTEIQTMLAAGDFLKDDATVHCFEDVVNKSNPFYENDRRQLNTTNNVRACTTLYQYLNENDDPRIEDFYEPTAGSDYSAYKAIPYGSRDSKLYSIRGTSRAVIGALDPVYYMSAAEAEYLLSECYARLGDKGNAKTITRMLLIYHSKDGITMQRISLLTEVNMLSTTQVKMQC
;
A
#
# COMPACT_ATOMS: atom_id res chain seq x y z
N MET A 1 -4.51 -15.57 1.69
CA MET A 1 -3.95 -15.07 0.42
C MET A 1 -4.90 -15.12 -0.77
N THR A 2 -5.69 -16.19 -0.99
CA THR A 2 -6.65 -16.26 -2.12
C THR A 2 -7.57 -15.04 -2.25
N ALA A 3 -8.14 -14.57 -1.14
CA ALA A 3 -8.96 -13.35 -1.10
C ALA A 3 -8.20 -12.10 -1.61
N PHE A 4 -6.94 -11.93 -1.21
CA PHE A 4 -6.09 -10.82 -1.67
C PHE A 4 -5.81 -10.91 -3.17
N THR A 5 -5.50 -12.10 -3.69
CA THR A 5 -5.28 -12.30 -5.13
C THR A 5 -6.51 -11.96 -5.95
N TYR A 6 -7.70 -12.41 -5.53
CA TYR A 6 -8.95 -12.06 -6.22
C TYR A 6 -9.24 -10.56 -6.14
N HIS A 7 -8.95 -9.91 -5.01
CA HIS A 7 -9.04 -8.46 -4.88
C HIS A 7 -8.15 -7.76 -5.91
N VAL A 8 -6.87 -8.10 -6.00
CA VAL A 8 -5.95 -7.50 -6.98
C VAL A 8 -6.44 -7.72 -8.42
N LEU A 9 -6.95 -8.92 -8.73
CA LEU A 9 -7.48 -9.24 -10.06
C LEU A 9 -8.72 -8.40 -10.41
N THR A 10 -9.71 -8.33 -9.52
CA THR A 10 -10.95 -7.60 -9.80
C THR A 10 -10.73 -6.09 -9.80
N ASP A 11 -9.77 -5.58 -9.03
CA ASP A 11 -9.34 -4.18 -9.10
C ASP A 11 -8.72 -3.82 -10.45
N ALA A 12 -7.94 -4.74 -11.03
CA ALA A 12 -7.28 -4.51 -12.31
C ALA A 12 -8.21 -4.66 -13.51
N TYR A 13 -9.14 -5.62 -13.47
CA TYR A 13 -9.91 -6.05 -14.64
C TYR A 13 -11.42 -5.83 -14.53
N GLY A 14 -11.95 -5.50 -13.35
CA GLY A 14 -13.38 -5.49 -13.09
C GLY A 14 -13.90 -6.93 -12.96
N ASP A 15 -14.80 -7.34 -13.85
CA ASP A 15 -15.36 -8.69 -13.85
C ASP A 15 -14.26 -9.72 -14.09
N ILE A 16 -14.31 -10.83 -13.35
CA ILE A 16 -13.29 -11.88 -13.41
C ILE A 16 -13.92 -13.25 -13.21
N PRO A 17 -13.28 -14.34 -13.67
CA PRO A 17 -13.65 -15.67 -13.24
C PRO A 17 -13.50 -15.83 -11.73
N PHE A 18 -14.58 -16.19 -11.03
CA PHE A 18 -14.57 -16.35 -9.57
C PHE A 18 -15.27 -17.63 -9.11
N THR A 19 -16.58 -17.77 -9.33
CA THR A 19 -17.38 -18.91 -8.86
C THR A 19 -17.07 -20.21 -9.59
N GLU A 20 -16.67 -20.11 -10.86
CA GLU A 20 -16.27 -21.22 -11.73
C GLU A 20 -14.75 -21.29 -11.95
N ALA A 21 -13.99 -20.39 -11.33
CA ALA A 21 -12.54 -20.36 -11.46
C ALA A 21 -11.92 -21.67 -10.95
N LEU A 22 -10.81 -22.07 -11.57
CA LEU A 22 -10.00 -23.24 -11.21
C LEU A 22 -10.71 -24.61 -11.32
N LYS A 23 -11.89 -24.68 -11.97
CA LYS A 23 -12.67 -25.93 -12.14
C LYS A 23 -12.54 -26.60 -13.52
N GLY A 24 -11.74 -26.07 -14.43
CA GLY A 24 -11.56 -26.63 -15.78
C GLY A 24 -11.67 -25.58 -16.90
N LYS A 25 -12.01 -26.00 -18.12
CA LYS A 25 -12.02 -25.11 -19.30
C LYS A 25 -13.30 -24.27 -19.40
N ASN A 26 -13.12 -23.01 -19.82
CA ASN A 26 -14.14 -21.98 -20.06
C ASN A 26 -14.95 -21.56 -18.83
N CYS A 27 -14.30 -20.86 -17.90
CA CYS A 27 -15.00 -20.18 -16.81
C CYS A 27 -15.65 -18.88 -17.31
N LYS A 28 -16.86 -18.61 -16.84
CA LYS A 28 -17.51 -17.31 -17.03
C LYS A 28 -16.83 -16.25 -16.17
N TYR A 29 -17.06 -15.00 -16.54
CA TYR A 29 -16.69 -13.84 -15.75
C TYR A 29 -17.87 -13.48 -14.87
N ASP A 30 -17.63 -13.37 -13.57
CA ASP A 30 -18.62 -12.96 -12.59
C ASP A 30 -18.50 -11.45 -12.34
N ASP A 31 -19.66 -10.81 -12.13
CA ASP A 31 -19.73 -9.37 -11.89
C ASP A 31 -18.96 -8.97 -10.63
N SER A 32 -18.07 -8.00 -10.80
CA SER A 32 -17.16 -7.56 -9.73
C SER A 32 -17.92 -7.13 -8.48
N LYS A 33 -18.95 -6.29 -8.64
CA LYS A 33 -19.65 -5.61 -7.55
C LYS A 33 -20.59 -6.55 -6.79
N THR A 34 -21.32 -7.38 -7.50
CA THR A 34 -22.45 -8.16 -6.96
C THR A 34 -22.07 -9.58 -6.58
N ILE A 35 -20.98 -10.13 -7.14
CA ILE A 35 -20.55 -11.51 -6.88
C ILE A 35 -19.13 -11.55 -6.31
N VAL A 36 -18.16 -10.91 -6.98
CA VAL A 36 -16.74 -11.09 -6.62
C VAL A 36 -16.40 -10.43 -5.29
N TYR A 37 -16.67 -9.13 -5.10
CA TYR A 37 -16.39 -8.45 -3.82
C TYR A 37 -17.12 -9.07 -2.63
N PRO A 38 -18.44 -9.35 -2.70
CA PRO A 38 -19.13 -10.06 -1.62
C PRO A 38 -18.52 -11.43 -1.32
N GLY A 39 -18.11 -12.17 -2.36
CA GLY A 39 -17.43 -13.45 -2.22
C GLY A 39 -16.06 -13.32 -1.55
N ILE A 40 -15.27 -12.31 -1.89
CA ILE A 40 -13.98 -12.03 -1.23
C ILE A 40 -14.21 -11.67 0.24
N ILE A 41 -15.20 -10.84 0.55
CA ILE A 41 -15.55 -10.49 1.94
C ILE A 41 -15.96 -11.75 2.72
N GLN A 42 -16.74 -12.65 2.12
CA GLN A 42 -17.09 -13.91 2.75
C GLN A 42 -15.86 -14.79 3.02
N MET A 43 -14.93 -14.89 2.06
CA MET A 43 -13.67 -15.62 2.29
C MET A 43 -12.85 -15.04 3.45
N LEU A 44 -12.89 -13.71 3.64
CA LEU A 44 -12.22 -13.05 4.76
C LEU A 44 -12.95 -13.30 6.08
N ASN A 45 -14.29 -13.30 6.09
CA ASN A 45 -15.07 -13.69 7.26
C ASN A 45 -14.73 -15.12 7.70
N ASP A 46 -14.79 -16.07 6.76
CA ASP A 46 -14.48 -17.48 7.03
C ASP A 46 -13.05 -17.68 7.56
N ALA A 47 -12.11 -16.83 7.13
CA ALA A 47 -10.72 -16.87 7.62
C ALA A 47 -10.59 -16.26 9.02
N ILE A 48 -11.28 -15.15 9.29
CA ILE A 48 -11.29 -14.48 10.60
C ILE A 48 -11.97 -15.37 11.65
N ASP A 49 -13.07 -16.02 11.30
CA ASP A 49 -13.83 -16.89 12.20
C ASP A 49 -13.05 -18.15 12.63
N LYS A 50 -12.03 -18.53 11.85
CA LYS A 50 -11.11 -19.65 12.17
C LYS A 50 -9.91 -19.24 13.02
N ALA A 51 -9.87 -18.00 13.54
CA ALA A 51 -8.74 -17.52 14.33
C ALA A 51 -8.42 -18.39 15.56
N ASP A 52 -9.45 -18.84 16.27
CA ASP A 52 -9.29 -19.69 17.46
C ASP A 52 -8.76 -21.08 17.10
N ASP A 53 -9.28 -21.67 16.03
CA ASP A 53 -8.81 -22.95 15.49
C ASP A 53 -7.35 -22.86 15.07
N ALA A 54 -6.97 -21.77 14.38
CA ALA A 54 -5.61 -21.53 13.91
C ALA A 54 -4.60 -21.27 15.06
N SER A 55 -5.10 -20.93 16.25
CA SER A 55 -4.31 -20.68 17.45
C SER A 55 -4.32 -21.88 18.43
N ALA A 56 -4.93 -23.00 18.03
CA ALA A 56 -5.02 -24.20 18.85
C ALA A 56 -3.64 -24.83 19.12
N LYS A 57 -3.44 -25.34 20.34
CA LYS A 57 -2.21 -26.02 20.73
C LYS A 57 -2.06 -27.35 19.96
N GLY A 58 -0.84 -27.65 19.53
CA GLY A 58 -0.50 -28.92 18.88
C GLY A 58 -0.60 -28.92 17.36
N LEU A 59 -0.89 -27.76 16.75
CA LEU A 59 -0.75 -27.59 15.31
C LEU A 59 0.73 -27.61 14.90
N LEU A 60 1.00 -28.12 13.69
CA LEU A 60 2.31 -27.98 13.06
C LEU A 60 2.59 -26.50 12.82
N ALA A 61 3.72 -26.00 13.31
CA ALA A 61 4.13 -24.62 13.09
C ALA A 61 4.53 -24.41 11.62
N MET A 62 3.98 -23.38 11.00
CA MET A 62 4.20 -23.03 9.58
C MET A 62 5.52 -22.28 9.32
N SER A 63 6.40 -22.18 10.31
CA SER A 63 7.45 -21.15 10.38
C SER A 63 8.54 -21.23 9.31
N VAL A 64 8.70 -22.37 8.62
CA VAL A 64 9.75 -22.53 7.59
C VAL A 64 9.25 -22.14 6.18
N GLU A 65 7.95 -21.91 6.02
CA GLU A 65 7.31 -21.79 4.70
C GLU A 65 6.55 -20.46 4.48
N ASP A 66 6.42 -19.63 5.51
CA ASP A 66 5.73 -18.34 5.45
C ASP A 66 6.71 -17.16 5.43
N TYR A 67 6.98 -16.61 4.24
CA TYR A 67 7.86 -15.46 4.06
C TYR A 67 7.24 -14.10 4.41
N VAL A 68 6.03 -14.07 4.98
CA VAL A 68 5.35 -12.83 5.36
C VAL A 68 5.39 -12.62 6.87
N TYR A 69 4.93 -13.61 7.63
CA TYR A 69 4.78 -13.49 9.08
C TYR A 69 5.39 -14.66 9.86
N ASP A 70 6.21 -15.50 9.22
CA ASP A 70 6.88 -16.63 9.86
C ASP A 70 5.91 -17.58 10.59
N GLY A 71 4.66 -17.68 10.11
CA GLY A 71 3.60 -18.49 10.70
C GLY A 71 2.86 -17.82 11.86
N ASP A 72 3.06 -16.52 12.13
CA ASP A 72 2.30 -15.78 13.13
C ASP A 72 0.86 -15.56 12.66
N MET A 73 -0.03 -16.44 13.13
CA MET A 73 -1.45 -16.38 12.81
C MET A 73 -2.14 -15.12 13.34
N THR A 74 -1.65 -14.51 14.42
CA THR A 74 -2.23 -13.26 14.93
C THR A 74 -2.02 -12.14 13.91
N LYS A 75 -0.85 -12.07 13.28
CA LYS A 75 -0.58 -11.10 12.20
C LYS A 75 -1.40 -11.39 10.95
N TRP A 76 -1.60 -12.67 10.60
CA TRP A 76 -2.50 -13.04 9.49
C TRP A 76 -3.96 -12.65 9.71
N ILE A 77 -4.49 -12.82 10.93
CA ILE A 77 -5.85 -12.38 11.26
C ILE A 77 -5.97 -10.85 11.19
N ARG A 78 -4.97 -10.11 11.69
CA ARG A 78 -4.91 -8.66 11.55
C ARG A 78 -4.89 -8.21 10.09
N PHE A 79 -4.09 -8.86 9.25
CA PHE A 79 -4.07 -8.60 7.80
C PHE A 79 -5.45 -8.86 7.16
N ALA A 80 -6.10 -9.99 7.48
CA ALA A 80 -7.43 -10.31 6.96
C ALA A 80 -8.48 -9.26 7.39
N LYS A 81 -8.46 -8.82 8.65
CA LYS A 81 -9.35 -7.76 9.16
C LYS A 81 -9.11 -6.42 8.46
N THR A 82 -7.85 -6.02 8.28
CA THR A 82 -7.53 -4.78 7.56
C THR A 82 -7.93 -4.84 6.10
N LEU A 83 -7.67 -5.97 5.42
CA LEU A 83 -8.09 -6.16 4.03
C LEU A 83 -9.62 -6.12 3.90
N LYS A 84 -10.35 -6.76 4.82
CA LYS A 84 -11.81 -6.69 4.85
C LYS A 84 -12.27 -5.23 5.01
N LEU A 85 -11.68 -4.48 5.95
CA LEU A 85 -12.01 -3.06 6.14
C LEU A 85 -11.75 -2.24 4.85
N LYS A 86 -10.62 -2.48 4.17
CA LYS A 86 -10.28 -1.83 2.89
C LYS A 86 -11.34 -2.09 1.82
N LEU A 87 -11.86 -3.31 1.74
CA LEU A 87 -12.90 -3.67 0.78
C LEU A 87 -14.26 -3.03 1.12
N LEU A 88 -14.63 -2.99 2.40
CA LEU A 88 -15.87 -2.33 2.83
C LEU A 88 -15.85 -0.82 2.55
N MET A 89 -14.69 -0.18 2.68
CA MET A 89 -14.52 1.26 2.42
C MET A 89 -14.78 1.66 0.95
N ARG A 90 -14.80 0.72 0.01
CA ARG A 90 -15.16 0.99 -1.40
C ARG A 90 -16.60 1.46 -1.55
N ASP A 91 -17.51 0.95 -0.71
CA ASP A 91 -18.89 1.40 -0.62
C ASP A 91 -19.22 1.70 0.86
N PHE A 92 -18.65 2.81 1.34
CA PHE A 92 -18.73 3.19 2.75
C PHE A 92 -20.16 3.29 3.27
N GLU A 93 -21.07 3.90 2.51
CA GLU A 93 -22.45 4.10 2.96
C GLU A 93 -23.21 2.77 3.07
N ALA A 94 -23.02 1.85 2.12
CA ALA A 94 -23.62 0.52 2.19
C ALA A 94 -23.10 -0.30 3.37
N ASN A 95 -21.83 -0.10 3.77
CA ASN A 95 -21.15 -0.92 4.78
C ASN A 95 -20.91 -0.22 6.11
N LYS A 96 -21.50 0.95 6.34
CA LYS A 96 -21.22 1.83 7.49
C LYS A 96 -21.32 1.13 8.83
N THR A 97 -22.38 0.35 9.05
CA THR A 97 -22.62 -0.39 10.30
C THR A 97 -21.54 -1.45 10.56
N GLU A 98 -21.13 -2.17 9.52
CA GLU A 98 -20.09 -3.20 9.62
C GLU A 98 -18.72 -2.57 9.88
N ILE A 99 -18.40 -1.46 9.21
CA ILE A 99 -17.19 -0.67 9.46
C ILE A 99 -17.14 -0.22 10.92
N GLN A 100 -18.23 0.34 11.46
CA GLN A 100 -18.30 0.72 12.88
C GLN A 100 -18.07 -0.46 13.82
N THR A 101 -18.65 -1.62 13.49
CA THR A 101 -18.48 -2.85 14.27
C THR A 101 -17.02 -3.31 14.26
N MET A 102 -16.36 -3.28 13.11
CA MET A 102 -14.95 -3.66 12.98
C MET A 102 -14.03 -2.67 13.72
N LEU A 103 -14.28 -1.37 13.62
CA LEU A 103 -13.51 -0.36 14.35
C LEU A 103 -13.63 -0.53 15.86
N ALA A 104 -14.82 -0.86 16.36
CA ALA A 104 -15.05 -1.15 17.78
C ALA A 104 -14.32 -2.44 18.22
N ALA A 105 -14.27 -3.46 17.37
CA ALA A 105 -13.51 -4.68 17.62
C ALA A 105 -11.98 -4.46 17.61
N GLY A 106 -11.49 -3.48 16.84
CA GLY A 106 -10.08 -3.10 16.79
C GLY A 106 -9.16 -4.18 16.24
N ASP A 107 -7.90 -4.19 16.69
CA ASP A 107 -6.84 -5.15 16.33
C ASP A 107 -6.68 -5.39 14.82
N PHE A 108 -6.28 -4.33 14.13
CA PHE A 108 -5.88 -4.29 12.72
C PHE A 108 -4.38 -4.51 12.56
N LEU A 109 -3.93 -4.62 11.32
CA LEU A 109 -2.52 -4.70 10.92
C LEU A 109 -1.68 -3.60 11.58
N LYS A 110 -0.56 -4.00 12.19
CA LYS A 110 0.40 -3.13 12.89
C LYS A 110 1.82 -3.25 12.33
N ASP A 111 2.10 -4.36 11.67
CA ASP A 111 3.38 -4.70 11.06
C ASP A 111 3.16 -4.83 9.55
N ASP A 112 4.14 -4.44 8.74
CA ASP A 112 4.03 -4.56 7.29
C ASP A 112 3.86 -6.02 6.85
N ALA A 113 2.89 -6.28 5.99
CA ALA A 113 2.73 -7.56 5.30
C ALA A 113 3.66 -7.57 4.09
N THR A 114 4.88 -8.07 4.25
CA THR A 114 5.91 -8.06 3.21
C THR A 114 6.51 -9.43 2.95
N VAL A 115 6.73 -9.76 1.68
CA VAL A 115 7.66 -10.83 1.31
C VAL A 115 9.07 -10.26 1.35
N HIS A 116 9.94 -10.85 2.17
CA HIS A 116 11.26 -10.29 2.48
C HIS A 116 12.41 -11.32 2.36
N CYS A 117 12.17 -12.45 1.69
CA CYS A 117 13.11 -13.56 1.54
C CYS A 117 14.13 -13.38 0.38
N PHE A 118 14.39 -12.15 -0.05
CA PHE A 118 15.18 -11.89 -1.25
C PHE A 118 16.68 -11.94 -0.98
N GLU A 119 17.45 -12.40 -1.97
CA GLU A 119 18.90 -12.42 -1.97
C GLU A 119 19.43 -11.59 -3.15
N ASP A 120 20.60 -10.97 -3.03
CA ASP A 120 21.29 -10.32 -4.15
C ASP A 120 21.96 -11.37 -5.07
N VAL A 121 21.15 -12.31 -5.56
CA VAL A 121 21.52 -13.42 -6.44
C VAL A 121 20.50 -13.50 -7.59
N VAL A 122 20.99 -13.81 -8.79
CA VAL A 122 20.17 -13.95 -10.01
C VAL A 122 18.99 -14.90 -9.76
N ASN A 123 17.78 -14.48 -10.14
CA ASN A 123 16.52 -15.21 -9.92
C ASN A 123 16.10 -15.39 -8.45
N LYS A 124 16.75 -14.69 -7.51
CA LYS A 124 16.38 -14.67 -6.08
C LYS A 124 16.22 -13.28 -5.48
N SER A 125 16.48 -12.21 -6.24
CA SER A 125 16.25 -10.84 -5.77
C SER A 125 14.78 -10.44 -5.88
N ASN A 126 14.47 -9.26 -5.36
CA ASN A 126 13.24 -8.56 -5.65
C ASN A 126 12.91 -8.64 -7.16
N PRO A 127 11.69 -9.03 -7.56
CA PRO A 127 11.34 -9.23 -8.97
C PRO A 127 11.46 -7.97 -9.84
N PHE A 128 11.20 -6.79 -9.26
CA PHE A 128 11.32 -5.53 -9.98
C PHE A 128 12.80 -5.16 -10.21
N TYR A 129 13.64 -5.39 -9.20
CA TYR A 129 15.10 -5.26 -9.35
C TYR A 129 15.64 -6.25 -10.40
N GLU A 130 15.25 -7.52 -10.32
CA GLU A 130 15.70 -8.56 -11.25
C GLU A 130 15.39 -8.15 -12.70
N ASN A 131 14.16 -7.72 -12.97
CA ASN A 131 13.75 -7.30 -14.29
C ASN A 131 14.48 -6.02 -14.77
N ASP A 132 14.46 -4.95 -13.98
CA ASP A 132 14.99 -3.65 -14.41
C ASP A 132 16.52 -3.59 -14.39
N ARG A 133 17.14 -4.04 -13.29
CA ARG A 133 18.57 -3.85 -13.03
C ARG A 133 19.43 -4.97 -13.59
N ARG A 134 18.98 -6.23 -13.55
CA ARG A 134 19.76 -7.36 -14.06
C ARG A 134 19.42 -7.74 -15.49
N GLN A 135 18.14 -7.91 -15.82
CA GLN A 135 17.74 -8.41 -17.13
C GLN A 135 17.78 -7.33 -18.21
N LEU A 136 17.11 -6.19 -17.99
CA LEU A 136 17.15 -5.06 -18.94
C LEU A 136 18.51 -4.36 -18.92
N ASN A 137 19.20 -4.38 -17.76
CA ASN A 137 20.56 -3.89 -17.55
C ASN A 137 20.83 -2.54 -18.23
N THR A 138 19.92 -1.59 -18.01
CA THR A 138 20.01 -0.24 -18.58
C THR A 138 19.74 0.79 -17.52
N THR A 139 20.41 1.93 -17.63
CA THR A 139 20.15 3.05 -16.73
C THR A 139 18.93 3.86 -17.15
N ASN A 140 18.40 3.65 -18.35
CA ASN A 140 17.39 4.50 -18.97
C ASN A 140 15.97 4.37 -18.41
N ASN A 141 15.66 3.26 -17.75
CA ASN A 141 14.30 2.93 -17.31
C ASN A 141 13.99 3.49 -15.91
N VAL A 142 12.69 3.50 -15.58
CA VAL A 142 12.12 3.91 -14.29
C VAL A 142 12.69 5.24 -13.78
N ARG A 143 12.25 6.33 -14.42
CA ARG A 143 12.72 7.69 -14.14
C ARG A 143 11.76 8.45 -13.24
N ALA A 144 12.30 9.40 -12.50
CA ALA A 144 11.49 10.29 -11.67
C ALA A 144 10.43 11.02 -12.49
N CYS A 145 9.19 10.94 -12.03
CA CYS A 145 8.05 11.65 -12.62
C CYS A 145 7.89 13.01 -11.93
N THR A 146 7.68 14.06 -12.72
CA THR A 146 7.56 15.44 -12.21
C THR A 146 6.49 15.57 -11.13
N THR A 147 5.36 14.87 -11.24
CA THR A 147 4.26 14.96 -10.26
C THR A 147 4.68 14.56 -8.84
N LEU A 148 5.30 13.39 -8.68
CA LEU A 148 5.73 12.93 -7.36
C LEU A 148 6.95 13.71 -6.87
N TYR A 149 7.90 14.00 -7.76
CA TYR A 149 9.07 14.79 -7.42
C TYR A 149 8.70 16.19 -6.91
N GLN A 150 7.82 16.90 -7.62
CA GLN A 150 7.38 18.24 -7.22
C GLN A 150 6.68 18.21 -5.87
N TYR A 151 5.77 17.24 -5.66
CA TYR A 151 5.10 17.10 -4.38
C TYR A 151 6.10 16.93 -3.21
N LEU A 152 7.08 16.05 -3.34
CA LEU A 152 8.10 15.84 -2.31
C LEU A 152 8.96 17.11 -2.12
N ASN A 153 9.41 17.71 -3.22
CA ASN A 153 10.29 18.88 -3.18
C ASN A 153 9.60 20.13 -2.60
N GLU A 154 8.34 20.39 -2.96
CA GLU A 154 7.55 21.53 -2.45
C GLU A 154 7.22 21.41 -0.96
N ASN A 155 7.25 20.19 -0.41
CA ASN A 155 7.00 19.93 1.00
C ASN A 155 8.29 19.74 1.83
N ASP A 156 9.46 19.97 1.22
CA ASP A 156 10.78 19.62 1.78
C ASP A 156 10.81 18.19 2.35
N ASP A 157 10.20 17.24 1.63
CA ASP A 157 10.04 15.88 2.12
C ASP A 157 11.37 15.12 2.02
N PRO A 158 11.96 14.71 3.16
CA PRO A 158 13.26 14.04 3.16
C PRO A 158 13.22 12.68 2.44
N ARG A 159 12.04 12.09 2.28
CA ARG A 159 11.85 10.78 1.61
C ARG A 159 12.17 10.82 0.12
N ILE A 160 12.46 11.99 -0.45
CA ILE A 160 12.90 12.09 -1.84
C ILE A 160 14.10 11.19 -2.16
N GLU A 161 14.99 10.96 -1.18
CA GLU A 161 16.14 10.06 -1.32
C GLU A 161 15.77 8.58 -1.31
N ASP A 162 14.66 8.20 -0.67
CA ASP A 162 14.14 6.83 -0.68
C ASP A 162 13.51 6.48 -2.03
N PHE A 163 12.98 7.49 -2.75
CA PHE A 163 12.37 7.28 -4.06
C PHE A 163 13.36 7.39 -5.20
N TYR A 164 14.34 8.30 -5.11
CA TYR A 164 15.16 8.70 -6.25
C TYR A 164 16.66 8.73 -5.96
N GLU A 165 17.43 8.26 -6.93
CA GLU A 165 18.87 8.50 -7.00
C GLU A 165 19.10 9.97 -7.46
N PRO A 166 20.08 10.70 -6.89
CA PRO A 166 20.51 11.98 -7.44
C PRO A 166 20.90 11.85 -8.92
N THR A 167 20.81 12.93 -9.69
CA THR A 167 21.06 12.83 -11.14
C THR A 167 22.48 12.34 -11.44
N ALA A 168 22.62 11.46 -12.42
CA ALA A 168 23.90 10.85 -12.81
C ALA A 168 24.86 11.82 -13.56
N GLY A 169 24.76 13.12 -13.31
CA GLY A 169 25.54 14.18 -13.97
C GLY A 169 26.63 14.78 -13.07
N SER A 170 27.17 15.93 -13.47
CA SER A 170 28.23 16.66 -12.72
C SER A 170 27.75 17.34 -11.44
N ASP A 171 26.47 17.25 -11.12
CA ASP A 171 25.85 17.83 -9.93
C ASP A 171 25.05 16.76 -9.19
N TYR A 172 25.72 16.12 -8.23
CA TYR A 172 25.17 15.08 -7.36
C TYR A 172 24.28 15.63 -6.24
N SER A 173 23.99 16.94 -6.24
CA SER A 173 23.17 17.58 -5.20
C SER A 173 21.70 17.81 -5.60
N ALA A 174 21.32 17.49 -6.84
CA ALA A 174 20.00 17.78 -7.38
C ALA A 174 19.27 16.54 -7.91
N TYR A 175 17.95 16.54 -7.70
CA TYR A 175 17.00 15.61 -8.31
C TYR A 175 16.38 16.24 -9.56
N LYS A 176 16.18 15.46 -10.64
CA LYS A 176 15.52 15.93 -11.86
C LYS A 176 14.52 14.91 -12.36
N ALA A 177 13.34 15.38 -12.74
CA ALA A 177 12.23 14.55 -13.16
C ALA A 177 11.76 14.87 -14.59
N ILE A 178 10.99 13.94 -15.17
CA ILE A 178 10.38 14.07 -16.50
C ILE A 178 8.86 14.18 -16.33
N PRO A 179 8.18 15.12 -17.02
CA PRO A 179 6.73 15.18 -17.01
C PRO A 179 6.12 13.91 -17.61
N TYR A 180 5.06 13.41 -16.99
CA TYR A 180 4.36 12.22 -17.47
C TYR A 180 3.91 12.40 -18.93
N GLY A 181 4.17 11.39 -19.77
CA GLY A 181 3.81 11.40 -21.18
C GLY A 181 4.70 12.27 -22.09
N SER A 182 5.67 13.01 -21.55
CA SER A 182 6.60 13.81 -22.35
C SER A 182 7.54 12.94 -23.19
N ARG A 183 7.75 13.35 -24.45
CA ARG A 183 8.71 12.72 -25.39
C ARG A 183 9.79 13.70 -25.87
N ASP A 184 9.85 14.89 -25.27
CA ASP A 184 10.82 15.91 -25.66
C ASP A 184 12.20 15.62 -25.05
N SER A 185 13.00 14.88 -25.82
CA SER A 185 14.37 14.51 -25.44
C SER A 185 15.37 15.68 -25.46
N LYS A 186 15.00 16.83 -26.05
CA LYS A 186 15.84 18.04 -26.03
C LYS A 186 15.71 18.77 -24.70
N LEU A 187 14.49 18.82 -24.16
CA LEU A 187 14.20 19.43 -22.86
C LEU A 187 14.52 18.48 -21.70
N TYR A 188 14.24 17.18 -21.87
CA TYR A 188 14.39 16.18 -20.81
C TYR A 188 15.31 15.05 -21.27
N SER A 189 16.60 15.17 -20.95
CA SER A 189 17.56 14.08 -21.18
C SER A 189 17.32 12.95 -20.18
N ILE A 190 17.03 11.75 -20.67
CA ILE A 190 16.88 10.54 -19.83
C ILE A 190 18.13 10.32 -18.97
N ARG A 191 19.34 10.51 -19.53
CA ARG A 191 20.59 10.35 -18.78
C ARG A 191 20.77 11.40 -17.69
N GLY A 192 20.13 12.56 -17.84
CA GLY A 192 20.17 13.66 -16.88
C GLY A 192 19.05 13.64 -15.84
N THR A 193 18.15 12.65 -15.87
CA THR A 193 17.05 12.54 -14.91
C THR A 193 17.35 11.51 -13.83
N SER A 194 16.78 11.73 -12.65
CA SER A 194 16.88 10.84 -11.51
C SER A 194 16.22 9.49 -11.83
N ARG A 195 16.83 8.42 -11.34
CA ARG A 195 16.32 7.04 -11.42
C ARG A 195 15.58 6.71 -10.14
N ALA A 196 14.62 5.81 -10.21
CA ALA A 196 14.06 5.24 -8.99
C ALA A 196 15.14 4.45 -8.22
N VAL A 197 15.14 4.58 -6.90
CA VAL A 197 15.88 3.67 -6.02
C VAL A 197 15.15 2.33 -6.04
N ILE A 198 15.88 1.27 -6.37
CA ILE A 198 15.38 -0.10 -6.39
C ILE A 198 16.54 -0.98 -5.92
N GLY A 199 16.36 -1.67 -4.80
CA GLY A 199 17.30 -2.58 -4.19
C GLY A 199 16.99 -4.05 -4.49
N ALA A 200 18.04 -4.87 -4.52
CA ALA A 200 17.89 -6.31 -4.76
C ALA A 200 17.18 -7.04 -3.60
N LEU A 201 17.25 -6.47 -2.40
CA LEU A 201 16.69 -7.03 -1.16
C LEU A 201 15.37 -6.37 -0.75
N ASP A 202 14.90 -5.38 -1.50
CA ASP A 202 13.71 -4.60 -1.14
C ASP A 202 12.51 -5.55 -0.96
N PRO A 203 11.77 -5.42 0.15
CA PRO A 203 10.60 -6.25 0.37
C PRO A 203 9.49 -5.95 -0.65
N VAL A 204 8.68 -6.96 -0.94
CA VAL A 204 7.45 -6.79 -1.74
C VAL A 204 6.28 -6.69 -0.78
N TYR A 205 5.60 -5.53 -0.82
CA TYR A 205 4.48 -5.23 0.05
C TYR A 205 3.17 -5.82 -0.48
N TYR A 206 2.43 -6.50 0.39
CA TYR A 206 1.00 -6.78 0.20
C TYR A 206 0.15 -5.68 0.83
N MET A 207 0.55 -5.19 2.00
CA MET A 207 -0.10 -4.09 2.73
C MET A 207 0.88 -3.56 3.77
N SER A 208 0.98 -2.24 3.93
CA SER A 208 1.82 -1.65 4.97
C SER A 208 1.03 -1.25 6.21
N ALA A 209 1.72 -1.14 7.35
CA ALA A 209 1.18 -0.54 8.57
C ALA A 209 0.73 0.90 8.33
N ALA A 210 1.49 1.64 7.52
CA ALA A 210 1.12 2.99 7.12
C ALA A 210 -0.19 3.04 6.34
N GLU A 211 -0.40 2.13 5.39
CA GLU A 211 -1.66 2.00 4.66
C GLU A 211 -2.83 1.68 5.60
N ALA A 212 -2.63 0.77 6.56
CA ALA A 212 -3.64 0.42 7.54
C ALA A 212 -4.02 1.63 8.42
N GLU A 213 -3.04 2.42 8.87
CA GLU A 213 -3.31 3.62 9.66
C GLU A 213 -4.04 4.71 8.86
N TYR A 214 -3.66 4.95 7.61
CA TYR A 214 -4.39 5.88 6.74
C TYR A 214 -5.83 5.42 6.49
N LEU A 215 -6.03 4.12 6.26
CA LEU A 215 -7.36 3.53 6.11
C LEU A 215 -8.22 3.76 7.36
N LEU A 216 -7.68 3.47 8.55
CA LEU A 216 -8.39 3.70 9.81
C LEU A 216 -8.72 5.18 10.02
N SER A 217 -7.76 6.07 9.75
CA SER A 217 -7.96 7.51 9.83
C SER A 217 -9.10 7.98 8.93
N GLU A 218 -9.15 7.48 7.69
CA GLU A 218 -10.23 7.77 6.75
C GLU A 218 -11.58 7.24 7.25
N CYS A 219 -11.64 6.01 7.79
CA CYS A 219 -12.86 5.47 8.37
C CYS A 219 -13.42 6.39 9.47
N TYR A 220 -12.59 6.80 10.43
CA TYR A 220 -13.01 7.72 11.50
C TYR A 220 -13.42 9.08 10.95
N ALA A 221 -12.70 9.62 9.97
CA ALA A 221 -13.04 10.89 9.34
C ALA A 221 -14.42 10.85 8.67
N ARG A 222 -14.73 9.79 7.91
CA ARG A 222 -16.04 9.61 7.26
C ARG A 222 -17.17 9.34 8.26
N LEU A 223 -16.87 8.77 9.42
CA LEU A 223 -17.81 8.63 10.54
C LEU A 223 -18.03 9.93 11.32
N GLY A 224 -17.29 11.00 11.01
CA GLY A 224 -17.36 12.29 11.70
C GLY A 224 -16.52 12.39 12.97
N ASP A 225 -15.75 11.34 13.31
CA ASP A 225 -14.85 11.31 14.46
C ASP A 225 -13.47 11.90 14.10
N LYS A 226 -13.43 13.22 14.03
CA LYS A 226 -12.20 13.98 13.72
C LYS A 226 -11.11 13.80 14.77
N GLY A 227 -11.46 13.47 16.01
CA GLY A 227 -10.52 13.29 17.12
C GLY A 227 -9.67 12.03 16.94
N ASN A 228 -10.33 10.91 16.66
CA ASN A 228 -9.63 9.65 16.40
C ASN A 228 -8.86 9.68 15.07
N ALA A 229 -9.43 10.28 14.02
CA ALA A 229 -8.73 10.45 12.74
C ALA A 229 -7.40 11.21 12.90
N LYS A 230 -7.39 12.33 13.65
CA LYS A 230 -6.17 13.11 13.91
C LYS A 230 -5.16 12.34 14.76
N THR A 231 -5.64 11.57 15.73
CA THR A 231 -4.77 10.80 16.65
C THR A 231 -3.99 9.74 15.88
N ILE A 232 -4.66 8.97 15.02
CA ILE A 232 -4.03 7.94 14.19
C ILE A 232 -3.01 8.55 13.23
N THR A 233 -3.40 9.60 12.51
CA THR A 233 -2.49 10.29 11.58
C THR A 233 -1.22 10.83 12.27
N ARG A 234 -1.33 11.23 13.55
CA ARG A 234 -0.17 11.69 14.33
C ARG A 234 0.77 10.56 14.73
N MET A 235 0.25 9.37 15.04
CA MET A 235 1.08 8.19 15.35
C MET A 235 1.93 7.80 14.14
N LEU A 236 1.36 7.88 12.94
CA LEU A 236 2.07 7.61 11.69
C LEU A 236 3.28 8.52 11.46
N LEU A 237 3.12 9.83 11.70
CA LEU A 237 4.20 10.81 11.54
C LEU A 237 5.36 10.54 12.51
N ILE A 238 5.05 10.02 13.71
CA ILE A 238 6.06 9.62 14.69
C ILE A 238 6.76 8.33 14.26
N TYR A 239 6.04 7.38 13.65
CA TYR A 239 6.61 6.15 13.10
C TYR A 239 7.68 6.48 12.04
N HIS A 240 7.32 7.32 11.06
CA HIS A 240 8.27 7.77 10.04
C HIS A 240 9.46 8.57 10.60
N SER A 241 9.29 9.26 11.75
CA SER A 241 10.41 9.97 12.39
C SER A 241 11.40 9.07 13.14
N LYS A 242 10.97 7.85 13.53
CA LYS A 242 11.85 6.90 14.23
C LYS A 242 12.76 6.14 13.27
N ASP A 243 12.38 6.00 12.01
CA ASP A 243 13.20 5.42 10.95
C ASP A 243 14.25 6.40 10.36
N GLY A 244 14.53 7.51 11.06
CA GLY A 244 15.63 8.43 10.73
C GLY A 244 15.22 9.82 10.28
N ILE A 245 13.92 10.11 10.12
CA ILE A 245 13.44 11.45 9.75
C ILE A 245 13.37 12.35 11.00
N THR A 246 14.31 13.28 11.13
CA THR A 246 14.48 14.18 12.28
C THR A 246 13.18 14.85 12.78
N MET A 247 12.99 14.77 14.10
CA MET A 247 11.90 15.28 14.96
C MET A 247 11.60 16.81 14.93
N GLN A 248 12.02 17.56 13.92
CA GLN A 248 11.94 19.04 13.96
C GLN A 248 10.63 19.65 13.47
N ARG A 249 9.73 18.92 12.80
CA ARG A 249 8.52 19.52 12.17
C ARG A 249 7.17 19.08 12.73
N ILE A 250 7.13 18.38 13.88
CA ILE A 250 5.86 18.04 14.55
C ILE A 250 5.11 19.30 15.06
N SER A 251 5.79 20.44 15.27
CA SER A 251 5.14 21.68 15.70
C SER A 251 4.44 22.46 14.57
N LEU A 252 4.80 22.24 13.30
CA LEU A 252 4.22 23.00 12.17
C LEU A 252 2.87 22.43 11.71
N LEU A 253 2.65 21.12 11.85
CA LEU A 253 1.35 20.50 11.54
C LEU A 253 0.27 20.78 12.60
N THR A 254 0.63 21.36 13.74
CA THR A 254 -0.33 21.90 14.72
C THR A 254 -0.96 23.23 14.26
N GLU A 255 -0.41 23.92 13.27
CA GLU A 255 -0.91 25.23 12.79
C GLU A 255 -1.53 25.19 11.39
N VAL A 256 -1.46 24.07 10.66
CA VAL A 256 -2.08 23.98 9.34
C VAL A 256 -3.57 23.63 9.45
N ASN A 257 -4.34 24.71 9.39
CA ASN A 257 -5.77 24.87 9.24
C ASN A 257 -6.37 24.19 7.97
N MET A 258 -6.07 22.90 7.69
CA MET A 258 -6.61 22.17 6.52
C MET A 258 -7.92 21.41 6.81
N LEU A 259 -8.87 22.04 7.50
CA LEU A 259 -10.27 21.55 7.56
C LEU A 259 -11.31 22.68 7.54
N SER A 260 -10.99 23.86 6.99
CA SER A 260 -11.95 24.98 6.93
C SER A 260 -11.94 25.81 5.64
N THR A 261 -11.88 25.21 4.45
CA THR A 261 -12.26 25.93 3.21
C THR A 261 -12.55 24.98 2.05
N THR A 262 -13.63 24.21 2.16
CA THR A 262 -14.40 23.82 0.97
C THR A 262 -15.87 24.04 1.30
N GLN A 263 -16.21 25.29 1.62
CA GLN A 263 -17.58 25.74 1.53
C GLN A 263 -17.97 25.72 0.06
N VAL A 264 -18.94 24.86 -0.25
CA VAL A 264 -20.15 25.19 -1.00
C VAL A 264 -20.12 26.63 -1.54
N LYS A 265 -19.76 26.78 -2.81
CA LYS A 265 -20.30 27.84 -3.66
C LYS A 265 -21.22 27.17 -4.68
N MET A 266 -22.42 26.84 -4.21
CA MET A 266 -23.62 27.06 -5.01
C MET A 266 -23.80 28.58 -5.11
N GLN A 267 -23.72 29.14 -6.31
CA GLN A 267 -24.40 30.38 -6.66
C GLN A 267 -24.87 30.28 -8.11
N CYS A 268 -26.19 30.33 -8.25
CA CYS A 268 -27.00 30.69 -9.43
C CYS A 268 -26.78 29.94 -10.74
#